data_AF-A0A9P6AZZ0-F1
#
_entry.id   AF-A0A9P6AZZ0-F1
#
_cell.length_a   1.000
_cell.length_b   1.000
_cell.length_c   1.000
_cell.angle_alpha   90.00
_cell.angle_beta   90.00
_cell.angle_gamma   90.00
#
_symmetry.space_group_name_H-M   'P 1'
#
loop_
_entity.id
_entity.type
_entity.pdbx_description
1 polymer ?
#
loop_
_entity_poly.entity_id
_entity_poly.type
_entity_poly.pdbx_seq_one_letter_code
_entity_poly.pdbx_strand_id
1 'polypeptide(L)' 'MGRIKDELNAEVHKRLPQLNDEQHKIFDIIMNAVEHDDPLILFIDAKQGRGKTFLMNTVIPALCSQG' A
#
# COMPACT_ATOMS: atom_id res chain seq x y z
N MET A 1 4.73 -13.64 16.49
CA MET A 1 4.97 -12.42 15.69
C MET A 1 5.26 -12.72 14.21
N GLY A 2 6.18 -13.64 13.85
CA GLY A 2 6.56 -13.90 12.43
C GLY A 2 5.42 -14.32 11.49
N ARG A 3 4.56 -15.26 11.90
CA ARG A 3 3.48 -15.80 11.04
C ARG A 3 2.51 -14.75 10.49
N ILE A 4 2.12 -13.74 11.28
CA ILE A 4 1.21 -12.68 10.84
C ILE A 4 1.90 -11.78 9.81
N LYS A 5 3.19 -11.48 10.02
CA LYS A 5 4.00 -10.68 9.10
C LYS A 5 4.14 -11.37 7.74
N ASP A 6 4.34 -12.70 7.76
CA ASP A 6 4.41 -13.52 6.54
C ASP A 6 3.07 -13.57 5.80
N GLU A 7 1.96 -13.70 6.52
CA GLU A 7 0.60 -13.68 5.95
C GLU A 7 0.29 -12.32 5.29
N LEU A 8 0.64 -11.21 5.94
CA LEU A 8 0.48 -9.86 5.38
C LEU A 8 1.35 -9.66 4.14
N ASN A 9 2.61 -10.09 4.17
CA ASN A 9 3.51 -10.00 3.02
C ASN A 9 3.00 -10.80 1.81
N ALA A 10 2.44 -11.98 2.05
CA ALA A 10 1.82 -12.80 1.01
C ALA A 10 0.59 -12.12 0.39
N GLU A 11 -0.25 -11.46 1.20
CA GLU A 11 -1.38 -10.67 0.68
C GLU A 11 -0.92 -9.50 -0.19
N VAL A 12 0.10 -8.76 0.25
CA VAL A 12 0.68 -7.64 -0.50
C VAL A 12 1.22 -8.13 -1.84
N HIS A 13 2.03 -9.21 -1.86
CA HIS A 13 2.57 -9.80 -3.09
C HIS A 13 1.48 -10.23 -4.07
N LYS A 14 0.32 -10.67 -3.59
CA LYS A 14 -0.82 -11.05 -4.44
C LYS A 14 -1.52 -9.83 -5.05
N ARG A 15 -1.65 -8.73 -4.30
CA ARG A 15 -2.45 -7.56 -4.71
C ARG A 15 -1.65 -6.52 -5.47
N LEU A 16 -0.36 -6.36 -5.15
CA LEU A 16 0.50 -5.33 -5.72
C LEU A 16 0.50 -5.37 -7.26
N PRO A 17 0.64 -6.53 -7.95
CA PRO A 17 0.63 -6.57 -9.42
C PRO A 17 -0.73 -6.25 -10.07
N GLN A 18 -1.80 -6.15 -9.29
CA GLN A 18 -3.16 -5.85 -9.78
C GLN A 18 -3.50 -4.36 -9.69
N LEU A 19 -2.62 -3.56 -9.09
CA LEU A 19 -2.80 -2.11 -9.10
C LEU A 19 -2.67 -1.60 -10.54
N ASN A 20 -3.43 -0.55 -10.86
CA ASN A 20 -3.18 0.18 -12.09
C ASN A 20 -2.02 1.18 -11.91
N ASP A 21 -1.59 1.80 -12.99
CA ASP A 21 -0.44 2.72 -12.98
C ASP A 21 -0.58 3.90 -12.00
N GLU A 22 -1.79 4.43 -11.81
CA GLU A 22 -2.04 5.52 -10.86
C GLU A 22 -1.93 5.04 -9.41
N GLN A 23 -2.54 3.90 -9.12
CA GLN A 23 -2.50 3.27 -7.80
C GLN A 23 -1.08 2.82 -7.43
N HIS A 24 -0.31 2.31 -8.40
CA HIS A 24 1.10 1.98 -8.24
C HIS A 24 1.91 3.21 -7.86
N LYS A 25 1.75 4.33 -8.56
CA LYS A 25 2.44 5.58 -8.23
C LYS A 25 2.13 6.04 -6.80
N ILE A 26 0.87 5.96 -6.38
CA ILE A 26 0.48 6.33 -5.01
C ILE A 26 1.12 5.38 -3.99
N PHE A 27 1.10 4.07 -4.26
CA PHE A 27 1.75 3.08 -3.41
C PHE A 27 3.26 3.38 -3.27
N ASP A 28 3.95 3.61 -4.38
CA ASP A 28 5.38 3.87 -4.39
C ASP A 28 5.74 5.16 -3.65
N ILE A 29 4.93 6.23 -3.78
CA ILE A 29 5.14 7.47 -3.00
C ILE A 29 5.07 7.19 -1.49
N ILE A 30 4.07 6.42 -1.06
CA ILE A 30 3.88 6.09 0.36
C ILE A 30 5.05 5.23 0.86
N MET A 31 5.41 4.17 0.13
CA MET A 31 6.48 3.26 0.56
C MET A 31 7.85 3.95 0.56
N ASN A 32 8.14 4.80 -0.43
CA ASN A 32 9.38 5.59 -0.43
C ASN A 32 9.47 6.48 0.81
N ALA A 33 8.40 7.19 1.19
CA ALA A 33 8.44 8.03 2.38
C ALA A 33 8.70 7.22 3.66
N VAL A 34 8.12 6.02 3.76
CA VAL A 34 8.36 5.11 4.90
C VAL A 34 9.81 4.63 4.93
N GLU A 35 10.36 4.22 3.78
CA GLU A 35 11.76 3.76 3.66
C GLU A 35 12.77 4.85 4.04
N HIS A 36 12.44 6.11 3.80
CA HIS A 36 13.32 7.25 4.09
C HIS A 36 13.01 7.95 5.42
N ASP A 37 12.04 7.46 6.19
CA ASP A 37 11.53 8.07 7.44
C ASP A 37 11.06 9.52 7.23
N ASP A 38 10.53 9.81 6.05
CA ASP A 38 10.04 11.13 5.65
C ASP A 38 8.57 11.32 6.07
N PRO A 39 8.22 12.41 6.79
CA PRO A 39 6.83 12.72 7.10
C PRO A 39 6.01 12.99 5.83
N LEU A 40 4.92 12.25 5.65
CA LEU A 40 4.06 12.36 4.46
C LEU A 40 2.59 12.57 4.83
N ILE A 41 1.97 13.56 4.17
CA ILE A 41 0.52 13.77 4.20
C ILE A 41 0.04 13.78 2.74
N LEU A 42 -0.91 12.89 2.41
CA LEU A 42 -1.47 12.73 1.08
C LEU A 42 -2.99 12.85 1.09
N PHE A 43 -3.53 13.49 0.06
CA PHE A 43 -4.96 13.50 -0.23
C PHE A 43 -5.21 12.73 -1.52
N ILE A 44 -5.91 11.59 -1.41
CA ILE A 44 -6.24 10.74 -2.56
C ILE A 44 -7.68 11.01 -2.98
N ASP A 45 -7.86 11.92 -3.93
CA ASP A 45 -9.14 12.07 -4.61
C ASP A 45 -9.26 11.07 -5.75
N ALA A 46 -10.36 10.32 -5.74
CA ALA A 46 -10.70 9.40 -6.80
C ALA A 46 -12.22 9.27 -6.81
N LYS A 47 -12.81 9.17 -8.00
CA LYS A 47 -14.25 9.00 -8.14
C LYS A 47 -14.69 7.62 -7.65
N GLN A 48 -15.97 7.48 -7.34
CA GLN A 48 -16.55 6.21 -6.91
C GLN A 48 -16.23 5.10 -7.94
N GLY A 49 -15.85 3.91 -7.47
CA GLY A 49 -15.49 2.77 -8.34
C GLY A 49 -14.05 2.75 -8.87
N ARG A 50 -13.18 3.72 -8.53
CA ARG A 50 -11.76 3.73 -8.95
C ARG A 50 -10.81 2.87 -8.10
N GLY A 51 -11.35 2.01 -7.25
CA GLY A 51 -10.55 1.05 -6.48
C GLY A 51 -9.76 1.65 -5.30
N LYS A 52 -10.17 2.79 -4.72
CA LYS A 52 -9.52 3.33 -3.51
C LYS A 52 -9.42 2.30 -2.39
N THR A 53 -10.50 1.55 -2.16
CA THR A 53 -10.53 0.48 -1.16
C THR A 53 -9.50 -0.60 -1.47
N PHE A 54 -9.33 -0.96 -2.74
CA PHE A 54 -8.33 -1.95 -3.17
C PHE A 54 -6.90 -1.44 -2.92
N LEU A 55 -6.64 -0.18 -3.24
CA LEU A 55 -5.37 0.48 -2.94
C LEU A 55 -5.08 0.51 -1.43
N MET A 56 -6.03 0.97 -0.60
CA MET A 56 -5.83 1.02 0.86
C MET A 56 -5.65 -0.37 1.47
N ASN A 57 -6.38 -1.36 0.97
CA ASN A 57 -6.23 -2.77 1.35
C ASN A 57 -4.90 -3.39 0.88
N THR A 58 -4.09 -2.68 0.09
CA THR A 58 -2.74 -3.09 -0.29
C THR A 58 -1.70 -2.32 0.52
N VAL A 59 -1.89 -1.00 0.69
CA VAL A 59 -1.00 -0.12 1.47
C VAL A 59 -0.95 -0.50 2.94
N ILE A 60 -2.11 -0.66 3.61
CA ILE A 60 -2.15 -0.88 5.07
C ILE A 60 -1.40 -2.17 5.47
N PRO A 61 -1.62 -3.34 4.84
CA PRO A 61 -0.83 -4.53 5.12
C PRO A 61 0.66 -4.35 4.88
N ALA A 62 1.06 -3.62 3.82
CA ALA A 62 2.47 -3.35 3.53
C ALA A 62 3.14 -2.56 4.66
N LEU A 63 2.49 -1.50 5.15
CA LEU A 63 2.97 -0.71 6.29
C LEU A 63 3.08 -1.56 7.56
N CYS A 64 2.05 -2.33 7.89
CA CYS A 64 2.04 -3.21 9.07
C CYS A 64 3.09 -4.33 8.98
N SER A 65 3.47 -4.73 7.77
CA SER A 65 4.55 -5.70 7.54
C SER A 65 5.96 -5.09 7.57
N GLN A 66 6.11 -3.78 7.71
CA GLN A 66 7.42 -3.13 7.90
C GLN A 66 7.67 -2.75 9.36
N GLY A 67 6.63 -2.39 10.11
CA GLY A 67 6.64 -2.31 11.58
C GLY A 67 6.87 -3.63 12.30
#